data_AF-A0A6I2WWW5-F1
#
_entry.id   AF-A0A6I2WWW5-F1
#
_cell.length_a   1.000
_cell.length_b   1.000
_cell.length_c   1.000
_cell.angle_alpha   90.00
_cell.angle_beta   90.00
_cell.angle_gamma   90.00
#
_symmetry.space_group_name_H-M   'P 1'
#
loop_
_entity.id
_entity.type
_entity.pdbx_description
1 polymer ?
#
loop_
_entity_poly.entity_id
_entity_poly.type
_entity_poly.pdbx_seq_one_letter_code
_entity_poly.pdbx_strand_id
1 'polypeptide(L)'
;MTEQMRVDEFLAAVLEITQPLDPFDMPLLDAHGAIIASDVSAGDRLVLKAGTLIQSRQIGLAASIGLSRLPTRPHPRVVVLSAGPDLVEPGMDLVDEEEYETNSWLLTTAVREVGAVAYRVHSIPDDESELRAVIEDQLVRADLVIISGERHDDSFALINRTLQLLGEIRDVELAIADSGRHGFGKIGPDQTPVVVLPGDPMAAYTSFELFVRPMIRQMMGALEIHRPS
;
A
#
# COMPACT_ATOMS: atom_id res chain seq x y z
N MET A 1 -26.25 3.83 -7.66
CA MET A 1 -25.79 3.01 -8.80
C MET A 1 -24.29 2.97 -8.68
N THR A 2 -23.72 1.82 -8.36
CA THR A 2 -22.26 1.67 -8.25
C THR A 2 -21.66 1.90 -9.63
N GLU A 3 -20.64 2.76 -9.70
CA GLU A 3 -19.95 3.07 -10.95
C GLU A 3 -19.12 1.84 -11.36
N GLN A 4 -19.37 1.33 -12.56
CA GLN A 4 -18.56 0.23 -13.11
C GLN A 4 -17.33 0.84 -13.77
N MET A 5 -16.13 0.44 -13.34
CA MET A 5 -14.86 1.00 -13.79
C MET A 5 -13.98 -0.08 -14.44
N ARG A 6 -13.26 0.29 -15.50
CA ARG A 6 -12.28 -0.64 -16.12
C ARG A 6 -11.04 -0.77 -15.24
N VAL A 7 -10.35 -1.91 -15.35
CA VAL A 7 -9.15 -2.20 -14.56
C VAL A 7 -8.04 -1.18 -14.80
N ASP A 8 -7.82 -0.78 -16.05
CA ASP A 8 -6.83 0.23 -16.42
C ASP A 8 -7.17 1.62 -15.89
N GLU A 9 -8.45 1.97 -15.85
CA GLU A 9 -8.94 3.24 -15.30
C GLU A 9 -8.75 3.31 -13.79
N PHE A 10 -9.09 2.23 -13.08
CA PHE A 10 -8.90 2.16 -11.64
C PHE A 10 -7.41 2.22 -11.28
N LEU A 11 -6.57 1.47 -12.00
CA LEU A 11 -5.11 1.55 -11.83
C LEU A 11 -4.61 2.99 -12.03
N ALA A 12 -5.01 3.66 -13.12
CA ALA A 12 -4.61 5.04 -13.35
C ALA A 12 -5.06 5.97 -12.20
N ALA A 13 -6.30 5.83 -11.75
CA ALA A 13 -6.86 6.65 -10.67
C ALA A 13 -6.16 6.44 -9.33
N VAL A 14 -5.80 5.20 -8.97
CA VAL A 14 -5.04 4.95 -7.73
C VAL A 14 -3.59 5.44 -7.85
N LEU A 15 -2.98 5.40 -9.03
CA LEU A 15 -1.63 5.94 -9.23
C LEU A 15 -1.62 7.47 -9.17
N GLU A 16 -2.69 8.15 -9.61
CA GLU A 16 -2.85 9.61 -9.52
C GLU A 16 -2.90 10.13 -8.08
N ILE A 17 -3.46 9.35 -7.15
CA ILE A 17 -3.48 9.72 -5.73
C ILE A 17 -2.17 9.42 -5.01
N THR A 18 -1.20 8.77 -5.68
CA THR A 18 0.11 8.43 -5.08
C THR A 18 1.25 9.24 -5.68
N GLN A 19 2.23 9.57 -4.83
CA GLN A 19 3.41 10.31 -5.25
C GLN A 19 4.68 9.66 -4.69
N PRO A 20 5.82 9.73 -5.40
CA PRO A 20 7.10 9.33 -4.85
C PRO A 20 7.39 10.05 -3.53
N LEU A 21 7.79 9.30 -2.50
CA LEU A 21 8.13 9.86 -1.19
C LEU A 21 9.38 10.73 -1.27
N ASP A 22 9.43 11.78 -0.45
CA ASP A 22 10.53 12.73 -0.47
C ASP A 22 11.90 12.05 -0.30
N PRO A 23 12.89 12.42 -1.13
CA PRO A 23 14.18 11.77 -1.10
C PRO A 23 15.05 12.27 0.05
N PHE A 24 16.01 11.45 0.44
CA PHE A 24 17.06 11.81 1.40
C PHE A 24 18.35 11.06 1.10
N ASP A 25 19.47 11.65 1.51
CA ASP A 25 20.77 11.00 1.36
C ASP A 25 20.95 9.95 2.44
N MET A 26 21.35 8.74 2.05
CA MET A 26 21.58 7.62 2.95
C MET A 26 23.04 7.15 2.85
N PRO A 27 23.72 6.79 3.96
CA PRO A 27 25.05 6.17 3.89
C PRO A 27 25.07 4.95 2.98
N LEU A 28 26.20 4.66 2.32
CA LEU A 28 26.28 3.59 1.32
C LEU A 28 25.76 2.23 1.83
N LEU A 29 26.14 1.81 3.04
CA LEU A 29 25.72 0.49 3.55
C LEU A 29 24.23 0.45 3.85
N ASP A 30 23.68 1.54 4.38
CA ASP A 30 22.26 1.65 4.68
C ASP A 30 21.42 1.74 3.40
N ALA A 31 21.96 2.35 2.34
CA ALA A 31 21.30 2.53 1.04
C ALA A 31 21.01 1.21 0.30
N HIS A 32 21.59 0.09 0.73
CA HIS A 32 21.36 -1.20 0.10
C HIS A 32 19.89 -1.64 0.24
N GLY A 33 19.23 -1.88 -0.90
CA GLY A 33 17.81 -2.23 -0.96
C GLY A 33 16.86 -1.04 -1.18
N ALA A 34 17.35 0.20 -1.04
CA ALA A 34 16.59 1.40 -1.37
C ALA A 34 16.59 1.68 -2.89
N ILE A 35 15.79 2.66 -3.30
CA ILE A 35 15.73 3.14 -4.69
C ILE A 35 16.48 4.46 -4.82
N ILE A 36 17.26 4.61 -5.90
CA ILE A 36 17.94 5.87 -6.23
C ILE A 36 16.92 6.96 -6.56
N ALA A 37 16.98 8.08 -5.84
CA ALA A 37 16.03 9.17 -6.01
C ALA A 37 16.27 10.05 -7.24
N SER A 38 17.53 10.24 -7.61
CA SER A 38 17.97 11.12 -8.70
C SER A 38 19.19 10.56 -9.42
N ASP A 39 19.38 10.95 -10.67
CA ASP A 39 20.56 10.57 -11.45
C ASP A 39 21.87 10.95 -10.73
N VAL A 40 22.85 10.04 -10.76
CA VAL A 40 24.19 10.24 -10.21
C VAL A 40 25.19 10.15 -11.35
N SER A 41 26.02 11.18 -11.46
CA SER A 41 27.06 11.29 -12.50
C SER A 41 28.47 11.32 -11.89
N ALA A 42 29.43 10.76 -12.62
CA ALA A 42 30.86 10.90 -12.34
C ALA A 42 31.48 11.80 -13.43
N GLY A 43 31.76 13.05 -13.08
CA GLY A 43 31.98 14.10 -14.08
C GLY A 43 30.74 14.24 -14.97
N ASP A 44 30.93 14.21 -16.29
CA ASP A 44 29.84 14.34 -17.27
C ASP A 44 29.10 13.03 -17.57
N ARG A 45 29.53 11.90 -16.99
CA ARG A 45 28.96 10.59 -17.30
C ARG A 45 27.94 10.17 -16.26
N LEU A 46 26.71 9.91 -16.70
CA LEU A 46 25.68 9.24 -15.90
C LEU A 46 26.16 7.82 -15.53
N VAL A 47 26.23 7.53 -14.23
CA VAL A 47 26.69 6.24 -13.70
C VAL A 47 25.58 5.46 -12.99
N LEU A 48 24.63 6.16 -12.38
CA LEU A 48 23.45 5.56 -11.77
C LEU A 48 22.20 6.35 -12.17
N LYS A 49 21.17 5.65 -12.64
CA LYS A 49 19.92 6.26 -13.06
C LYS A 49 18.93 6.31 -11.88
N ALA A 50 18.17 7.39 -11.77
CA ALA A 50 17.02 7.47 -10.87
C ALA A 50 16.06 6.28 -11.08
N GLY A 51 15.47 5.81 -9.98
CA GLY A 51 14.57 4.66 -9.94
C GLY A 51 15.24 3.29 -9.98
N THR A 52 16.58 3.24 -10.00
CA THR A 52 17.34 1.99 -9.91
C THR A 52 17.33 1.43 -8.49
N LEU A 53 17.07 0.13 -8.34
CA LEU A 53 17.28 -0.58 -7.07
C LEU A 53 18.77 -0.64 -6.72
N ILE A 54 19.11 -0.22 -5.51
CA ILE A 54 20.49 -0.19 -5.02
C ILE A 54 20.87 -1.58 -4.54
N GLN A 55 21.78 -2.23 -5.26
CA GLN A 55 22.38 -3.51 -4.91
C GLN A 55 23.91 -3.35 -4.75
N SER A 56 24.61 -4.44 -4.48
CA SER A 56 26.07 -4.46 -4.32
C SER A 56 26.84 -3.75 -5.44
N ARG A 57 26.39 -3.86 -6.70
CA ARG A 57 27.02 -3.19 -7.84
C ARG A 57 26.90 -1.66 -7.77
N GLN A 58 25.73 -1.14 -7.41
CA GLN A 58 25.51 0.30 -7.26
C GLN A 58 26.31 0.87 -6.09
N ILE A 59 26.37 0.13 -4.97
CA ILE A 59 27.19 0.50 -3.81
C ILE A 59 28.67 0.55 -4.17
N GLY A 60 29.19 -0.50 -4.82
CA GLY A 60 30.58 -0.54 -5.26
C GLY A 60 30.93 0.56 -6.25
N LEU A 61 30.01 0.86 -7.19
CA LEU A 61 30.19 1.96 -8.15
C LEU A 61 30.24 3.31 -7.44
N ALA A 62 29.29 3.59 -6.54
CA ALA A 62 29.26 4.82 -5.76
C ALA A 62 30.54 5.01 -4.94
N ALA A 63 31.00 3.96 -4.26
CA ALA A 63 32.26 3.97 -3.53
C ALA A 63 33.47 4.23 -4.44
N SER A 64 33.52 3.61 -5.63
CA SER A 64 34.65 3.76 -6.58
C SER A 64 34.81 5.18 -7.14
N ILE A 65 33.74 5.98 -7.11
CA ILE A 65 33.75 7.39 -7.52
C ILE A 65 33.83 8.36 -6.33
N GLY A 66 34.07 7.85 -5.11
CA GLY A 66 34.32 8.65 -3.91
C GLY A 66 33.06 9.10 -3.15
N LEU A 67 31.88 8.55 -3.46
CA LEU A 67 30.67 8.86 -2.69
C LEU A 67 30.62 8.05 -1.39
N SER A 68 30.18 8.68 -0.30
CA SER A 68 29.89 8.02 0.98
C SER A 68 28.38 7.88 1.26
N ARG A 69 27.55 8.51 0.41
CA ARG A 69 26.10 8.51 0.49
C ARG A 69 25.49 8.44 -0.90
N LEU A 70 24.25 7.97 -0.99
CA LEU A 70 23.45 8.01 -2.21
C LEU A 70 22.13 8.75 -1.95
N PRO A 71 21.58 9.48 -2.94
CA PRO A 71 20.24 10.03 -2.87
C PRO A 71 19.24 8.88 -3.01
N THR A 72 18.46 8.64 -1.96
CA THR A 72 17.54 7.49 -1.87
C THR A 72 16.11 7.93 -1.61
N ARG A 73 15.14 7.06 -1.92
CA ARG A 73 13.76 7.18 -1.44
C ARG A 73 13.49 6.21 -0.29
N PRO A 74 12.71 6.62 0.72
CA PRO A 74 12.36 5.75 1.83
C PRO A 74 11.47 4.59 1.38
N HIS A 75 11.48 3.54 2.18
CA HIS A 75 10.50 2.46 2.08
C HIS A 75 9.15 2.96 2.63
N PRO A 76 8.05 2.93 1.84
CA PRO A 76 6.76 3.42 2.28
C PRO A 76 6.25 2.67 3.51
N ARG A 77 5.65 3.41 4.44
CA ARG A 77 4.97 2.86 5.61
C ARG A 77 3.52 2.60 5.25
N VAL A 78 3.14 1.33 5.20
CA VAL A 78 1.79 0.91 4.81
C VAL A 78 1.08 0.35 6.02
N VAL A 79 -0.07 0.92 6.34
CA VAL A 79 -0.95 0.41 7.40
C VAL A 79 -1.97 -0.53 6.75
N VAL A 80 -2.15 -1.70 7.34
CA VAL A 80 -3.07 -2.73 6.86
C VAL A 80 -4.03 -3.08 7.99
N LEU A 81 -5.33 -2.97 7.70
CA LEU A 81 -6.40 -3.37 8.60
C LEU A 81 -7.50 -4.13 7.86
N SER A 82 -8.23 -4.94 8.60
CA SER A 82 -9.50 -5.51 8.17
C SER A 82 -10.61 -4.98 9.07
N ALA A 83 -11.85 -4.99 8.58
CA ALA A 83 -13.03 -4.75 9.40
C ALA A 83 -14.10 -5.77 9.03
N GLY A 84 -14.72 -6.35 10.05
CA GLY A 84 -15.70 -7.43 9.95
C GLY A 84 -16.07 -7.94 11.33
N PRO A 85 -17.36 -7.92 11.74
CA PRO A 85 -17.77 -8.34 13.07
C PRO A 85 -17.68 -9.87 13.28
N ASP A 86 -17.54 -10.62 12.20
CA ASP A 86 -17.36 -12.07 12.12
C ASP A 86 -15.89 -12.50 12.14
N LEU A 87 -14.94 -11.56 12.10
CA LEU A 87 -13.52 -11.87 12.01
C LEU A 87 -12.88 -12.08 13.39
N VAL A 88 -12.13 -13.17 13.53
CA VAL A 88 -11.34 -13.46 14.74
C VAL A 88 -9.87 -13.72 14.41
N GLU A 89 -8.97 -13.36 15.34
CA GLU A 89 -7.54 -13.58 15.14
C GLU A 89 -7.17 -15.08 15.11
N PRO A 90 -6.28 -15.51 14.19
CA PRO A 90 -5.78 -16.88 14.16
C PRO A 90 -5.20 -17.35 15.49
N GLY A 91 -5.60 -18.54 15.92
CA GLY A 91 -5.20 -19.13 17.20
C GLY A 91 -6.21 -18.95 18.34
N MET A 92 -7.30 -18.22 18.10
CA MET A 92 -8.50 -18.28 18.92
C MET A 92 -9.44 -19.40 18.43
N ASP A 93 -10.36 -19.86 19.27
CA ASP A 93 -11.39 -20.82 18.84
C ASP A 93 -12.51 -20.07 18.09
N LEU A 94 -13.01 -20.64 17.00
CA LEU A 94 -14.18 -20.11 16.28
C LEU A 94 -15.48 -20.46 17.00
N VAL A 95 -16.40 -19.51 17.04
CA VAL A 95 -17.76 -19.67 17.55
C VAL A 95 -18.76 -19.26 16.47
N ASP A 96 -19.89 -19.96 16.39
CA ASP A 96 -21.00 -19.63 15.48
C ASP A 96 -20.58 -19.50 13.99
N GLU A 97 -20.73 -18.31 13.40
CA GLU A 97 -20.44 -18.00 11.99
C GLU A 97 -19.13 -17.21 11.82
N GLU A 98 -18.25 -17.23 12.83
CA GLU A 98 -16.96 -16.55 12.76
C GLU A 98 -16.00 -17.16 11.73
N GLU A 99 -15.13 -16.33 11.17
CA GLU A 99 -14.04 -16.71 10.29
C GLU A 99 -12.70 -16.13 10.77
N TYR A 100 -11.60 -16.82 10.42
CA TYR A 100 -10.28 -16.30 10.77
C TYR A 100 -9.89 -15.11 9.90
N GLU A 101 -9.45 -14.05 10.56
CA GLU A 101 -8.84 -12.88 9.96
C GLU A 101 -7.60 -13.31 9.13
N THR A 102 -7.77 -13.31 7.81
CA THR A 102 -6.78 -13.81 6.85
C THR A 102 -6.15 -12.67 6.03
N ASN A 103 -6.93 -11.65 5.67
CA ASN A 103 -6.54 -10.63 4.71
C ASN A 103 -5.44 -9.70 5.23
N SER A 104 -5.55 -9.20 6.45
CA SER A 104 -4.55 -8.36 7.07
C SER A 104 -3.21 -9.08 7.18
N TRP A 105 -3.20 -10.39 7.45
CA TRP A 105 -1.99 -11.22 7.45
C TRP A 105 -1.40 -11.31 6.05
N LEU A 106 -2.21 -11.74 5.08
CA LEU A 106 -1.83 -11.90 3.67
C LEU A 106 -1.28 -10.60 3.07
N LEU A 107 -2.05 -9.51 3.18
CA LEU A 107 -1.72 -8.20 2.62
C LEU A 107 -0.52 -7.57 3.34
N THR A 108 -0.39 -7.71 4.66
CA THR A 108 0.80 -7.22 5.39
C THR A 108 2.07 -7.91 4.89
N THR A 109 2.02 -9.24 4.69
CA THR A 109 3.18 -9.96 4.15
C THR A 109 3.47 -9.59 2.71
N ALA A 110 2.44 -9.43 1.87
CA ALA A 110 2.60 -9.00 0.48
C ALA A 110 3.23 -7.61 0.37
N VAL A 111 2.85 -6.65 1.23
CA VAL A 111 3.50 -5.33 1.34
C VAL A 111 5.00 -5.46 1.63
N ARG A 112 5.38 -6.34 2.57
CA ARG A 112 6.79 -6.58 2.92
C ARG A 112 7.58 -7.17 1.76
N GLU A 113 6.98 -8.07 0.99
CA GLU A 113 7.60 -8.67 -0.19
C GLU A 113 7.88 -7.65 -1.31
N VAL A 114 7.05 -6.60 -1.42
CA VAL A 114 7.30 -5.47 -2.34
C VAL A 114 8.49 -4.61 -1.87
N GLY A 115 8.79 -4.65 -0.57
CA GLY A 115 9.86 -3.89 0.07
C GLY A 115 9.36 -2.69 0.86
N ALA A 116 8.08 -2.61 1.22
CA ALA A 116 7.57 -1.55 2.10
C ALA A 116 7.59 -1.97 3.58
N VAL A 117 7.51 -0.99 4.47
CA VAL A 117 7.36 -1.21 5.92
C VAL A 117 5.87 -1.40 6.23
N ALA A 118 5.47 -2.63 6.54
CA ALA A 118 4.07 -2.96 6.80
C ALA A 118 3.72 -2.96 8.30
N TYR A 119 2.67 -2.22 8.67
CA TYR A 119 2.07 -2.18 10.00
C TYR A 119 0.70 -2.86 9.96
N ARG A 120 0.60 -4.06 10.56
CA ARG A 120 -0.68 -4.75 10.74
C ARG A 120 -1.39 -4.20 11.96
N VAL A 121 -2.62 -3.75 11.79
CA VAL A 121 -3.52 -3.43 12.88
C VAL A 121 -4.16 -4.72 13.36
N HIS A 122 -4.11 -4.98 14.67
CA HIS A 122 -4.63 -6.20 15.29
C HIS A 122 -6.06 -6.01 15.81
N SER A 123 -6.47 -4.76 16.02
CA SER A 123 -7.85 -4.45 16.38
C SER A 123 -8.72 -4.67 15.16
N ILE A 124 -9.77 -5.46 15.32
CA ILE A 124 -10.81 -5.69 14.33
C ILE A 124 -12.01 -4.84 14.78
N PRO A 125 -12.20 -3.64 14.22
CA PRO A 125 -13.31 -2.78 14.61
C PRO A 125 -14.63 -3.34 14.09
N ASP A 126 -15.65 -3.30 14.94
CA ASP A 126 -17.00 -3.80 14.67
C ASP A 126 -17.99 -2.68 14.30
N ASP A 127 -17.70 -1.44 14.69
CA ASP A 127 -18.52 -0.26 14.41
C ASP A 127 -17.76 0.92 13.76
N GLU A 128 -18.52 1.90 13.28
CA GLU A 128 -18.00 3.11 12.62
C GLU A 128 -17.12 3.97 13.52
N SER A 129 -17.43 4.05 14.83
CA SER A 129 -16.67 4.82 15.80
C SER A 129 -15.34 4.17 16.11
N GLU A 130 -15.33 2.85 16.30
CA GLU A 130 -14.10 2.07 16.52
C GLU A 130 -13.19 2.14 15.30
N LEU A 131 -13.73 1.89 14.10
CA LEU A 131 -12.95 1.95 12.86
C LEU A 131 -12.36 3.35 12.66
N ARG A 132 -13.14 4.40 12.91
CA ARG A 132 -12.66 5.78 12.82
C ARG A 132 -11.48 6.03 13.76
N ALA A 133 -11.62 5.66 15.03
CA ALA A 133 -10.57 5.88 16.03
C ALA A 133 -9.29 5.12 15.68
N VAL A 134 -9.43 3.87 15.21
CA VAL A 134 -8.30 3.07 14.73
C VAL A 134 -7.60 3.75 13.55
N ILE A 135 -8.36 4.20 12.53
CA ILE A 135 -7.77 4.88 11.37
C ILE A 135 -7.05 6.16 11.80
N GLU A 136 -7.69 7.01 12.61
CA GLU A 136 -7.09 8.27 13.10
C GLU A 136 -5.78 8.03 13.88
N ASP A 137 -5.70 6.99 14.72
CA ASP A 137 -4.46 6.62 15.43
C ASP A 137 -3.33 6.15 14.48
N GLN A 138 -3.69 5.46 13.40
CA GLN A 138 -2.69 4.95 12.46
C GLN A 138 -2.21 5.97 11.43
N LEU A 139 -2.98 7.03 11.15
CA LEU A 139 -2.67 7.99 10.08
C LEU A 139 -1.31 8.67 10.25
N VAL A 140 -0.89 8.96 11.49
CA VAL A 140 0.38 9.66 11.79
C VAL A 140 1.63 8.93 11.28
N ARG A 141 1.52 7.63 10.99
CA ARG A 141 2.63 6.79 10.51
C ARG A 141 2.39 6.22 9.11
N ALA A 142 1.27 6.52 8.47
CA ALA A 142 0.87 5.91 7.21
C ALA A 142 1.25 6.79 6.02
N ASP A 143 2.01 6.23 5.08
CA ASP A 143 2.17 6.76 3.73
C ASP A 143 1.09 6.17 2.79
N LEU A 144 0.50 5.02 3.16
CA LEU A 144 -0.62 4.35 2.49
C LEU A 144 -1.43 3.56 3.51
N VAL A 145 -2.76 3.56 3.38
CA VAL A 145 -3.67 2.71 4.16
C VAL A 145 -4.35 1.70 3.24
N ILE A 146 -4.38 0.43 3.66
CA ILE A 146 -5.11 -0.64 3.00
C ILE A 146 -6.14 -1.16 3.99
N ILE A 147 -7.40 -1.17 3.58
CA ILE A 147 -8.50 -1.74 4.36
C ILE A 147 -9.16 -2.85 3.56
N SER A 148 -9.32 -4.04 4.11
CA SER A 148 -10.14 -5.09 3.51
C SER A 148 -11.45 -5.28 4.27
N GLY A 149 -12.54 -5.50 3.53
CA GLY A 149 -13.84 -5.79 4.11
C GLY A 149 -14.71 -6.65 3.20
N GLU A 150 -15.50 -7.51 3.84
CA GLU A 150 -16.45 -8.45 3.25
C GLU A 150 -17.47 -7.78 2.30
N ARG A 151 -17.87 -8.50 1.24
CA ARG A 151 -18.91 -8.06 0.30
C ARG A 151 -20.30 -8.51 0.75
N HIS A 152 -20.37 -9.61 1.47
CA HIS A 152 -21.61 -10.32 1.76
C HIS A 152 -22.28 -9.86 3.06
N ASP A 153 -21.62 -8.96 3.80
CA ASP A 153 -22.11 -8.30 5.00
C ASP A 153 -22.13 -6.76 4.83
N ASP A 154 -22.30 -6.03 5.93
CA ASP A 154 -22.30 -4.57 5.96
C ASP A 154 -20.89 -3.94 6.11
N SER A 155 -19.82 -4.74 6.14
CA SER A 155 -18.46 -4.26 6.47
C SER A 155 -17.92 -3.30 5.43
N PHE A 156 -18.07 -3.61 4.13
CA PHE A 156 -17.66 -2.68 3.08
C PHE A 156 -18.42 -1.34 3.15
N ALA A 157 -19.72 -1.38 3.47
CA ALA A 157 -20.52 -0.17 3.64
C ALA A 157 -20.08 0.63 4.88
N LEU A 158 -19.78 -0.04 5.99
CA LEU A 158 -19.23 0.55 7.21
C LEU A 158 -17.89 1.23 6.95
N ILE A 159 -16.97 0.55 6.25
CA ILE A 159 -15.66 1.12 5.88
C ILE A 159 -15.86 2.38 5.04
N ASN A 160 -16.70 2.32 4.01
CA ASN A 160 -16.90 3.46 3.12
C ASN A 160 -17.49 4.66 3.85
N ARG A 161 -18.56 4.47 4.65
CA ARG A 161 -19.15 5.54 5.47
C ARG A 161 -18.11 6.16 6.41
N THR A 162 -17.31 5.33 7.08
CA THR A 162 -16.27 5.80 8.00
C THR A 162 -15.22 6.64 7.27
N LEU A 163 -14.73 6.17 6.12
CA LEU A 163 -13.71 6.89 5.35
C LEU A 163 -14.25 8.20 4.75
N GLN A 164 -15.53 8.27 4.37
CA GLN A 164 -16.17 9.51 3.90
C GLN A 164 -16.22 10.61 4.97
N LEU A 165 -16.16 10.26 6.26
CA LEU A 165 -16.03 11.23 7.35
C LEU A 165 -14.61 11.80 7.45
N LEU A 166 -13.62 11.08 6.92
CA LEU A 166 -12.18 11.40 7.05
C LEU A 166 -11.60 12.01 5.77
N GLY A 167 -12.29 11.92 4.63
CA GLY A 167 -11.82 12.50 3.38
C GLY A 167 -12.66 12.13 2.16
N GLU A 168 -12.06 12.30 0.98
CA GLU A 168 -12.73 12.06 -0.30
C GLU A 168 -12.49 10.63 -0.75
N ILE A 169 -13.57 9.85 -0.88
CA ILE A 169 -13.53 8.43 -1.23
C ILE A 169 -14.46 8.16 -2.39
N ARG A 170 -13.99 7.34 -3.34
CA ARG A 170 -14.79 6.80 -4.42
C ARG A 170 -14.96 5.30 -4.24
N ASP A 171 -16.16 4.84 -4.54
CA ASP A 171 -16.58 3.45 -4.49
C ASP A 171 -16.86 2.98 -5.90
N VAL A 172 -16.29 1.84 -6.29
CA VAL A 172 -16.42 1.31 -7.64
C VAL A 172 -16.61 -0.19 -7.63
N GLU A 173 -17.22 -0.70 -8.68
CA GLU A 173 -17.23 -2.12 -9.00
C GLU A 173 -16.36 -2.33 -10.23
N LEU A 174 -15.33 -3.16 -10.11
CA LEU A 174 -14.39 -3.38 -11.20
C LEU A 174 -14.91 -4.43 -12.16
N ALA A 175 -14.58 -4.26 -13.44
CA ALA A 175 -14.83 -5.27 -14.48
C ALA A 175 -13.85 -6.47 -14.38
N ILE A 176 -13.63 -6.99 -13.17
CA ILE A 176 -12.87 -8.21 -12.88
C ILE A 176 -13.86 -9.22 -12.28
N ALA A 177 -13.95 -10.40 -12.88
CA ALA A 177 -14.87 -11.45 -12.45
C ALA A 177 -14.70 -11.74 -10.96
N ASP A 178 -15.80 -11.63 -10.22
CA ASP A 178 -15.92 -11.92 -8.79
C ASP A 178 -14.93 -11.19 -7.88
N SER A 179 -14.38 -10.06 -8.34
CA SER A 179 -13.47 -9.26 -7.51
C SER A 179 -14.18 -8.51 -6.39
N GLY A 180 -15.49 -8.28 -6.45
CA GLY A 180 -16.21 -7.49 -5.45
C GLY A 180 -16.04 -5.99 -5.62
N ARG A 181 -16.24 -5.23 -4.54
CA ARG A 181 -16.19 -3.76 -4.55
C ARG A 181 -14.80 -3.27 -4.15
N HIS A 182 -14.44 -2.11 -4.68
CA HIS A 182 -13.19 -1.43 -4.36
C HIS A 182 -13.48 0.00 -3.97
N GLY A 183 -12.63 0.54 -3.11
CA GLY A 183 -12.67 1.95 -2.72
C GLY A 183 -11.29 2.57 -2.85
N PHE A 184 -11.22 3.86 -3.14
CA PHE A 184 -9.96 4.58 -3.10
C PHE A 184 -10.17 6.06 -2.84
N GLY A 185 -9.14 6.72 -2.33
CA GLY A 185 -9.16 8.16 -2.15
C GLY A 185 -8.07 8.65 -1.20
N LYS A 186 -8.30 9.80 -0.58
CA LYS A 186 -7.36 10.43 0.36
C LYS A 186 -8.08 10.82 1.64
N ILE A 187 -7.46 10.52 2.78
CA ILE A 187 -8.03 10.75 4.10
C ILE A 187 -7.07 11.52 5.01
N GLY A 188 -7.65 12.20 5.99
CA GLY A 188 -6.90 12.93 7.01
C GLY A 188 -6.23 14.23 6.52
N PRO A 189 -5.54 14.92 7.43
CA PRO A 189 -4.93 16.22 7.16
C PRO A 189 -3.79 16.13 6.13
N ASP A 190 -3.02 15.04 6.16
CA ASP A 190 -1.88 14.81 5.26
C ASP A 190 -2.31 14.22 3.90
N GLN A 191 -3.62 14.06 3.68
CA GLN A 191 -4.18 13.53 2.43
C GLN A 191 -3.62 12.15 2.09
N THR A 192 -3.47 11.30 3.10
CA THR A 192 -2.91 9.95 2.99
C THR A 192 -3.78 9.10 2.06
N PRO A 193 -3.19 8.49 1.02
CA PRO A 193 -3.90 7.58 0.14
C PRO A 193 -4.47 6.38 0.91
N VAL A 194 -5.69 6.00 0.58
CA VAL A 194 -6.35 4.79 1.09
C VAL A 194 -6.92 3.98 -0.05
N VAL A 195 -6.82 2.65 0.05
CA VAL A 195 -7.47 1.70 -0.84
C VAL A 195 -8.28 0.72 -0.02
N VAL A 196 -9.55 0.55 -0.38
CA VAL A 196 -10.44 -0.46 0.17
C VAL A 196 -10.47 -1.64 -0.80
N LEU A 197 -10.11 -2.80 -0.29
CA LEU A 197 -10.04 -4.05 -1.02
C LEU A 197 -11.21 -4.98 -0.64
N PRO A 198 -11.52 -5.95 -1.51
CA PRO A 198 -12.53 -6.98 -1.24
C PRO A 198 -12.18 -7.87 -0.04
N GLY A 199 -13.18 -8.53 0.54
CA GLY A 199 -13.03 -9.45 1.67
C GLY A 199 -12.59 -10.87 1.30
N ASP A 200 -12.88 -11.35 0.09
CA ASP A 200 -12.35 -12.65 -0.36
C ASP A 200 -10.81 -12.58 -0.47
N PRO A 201 -10.05 -13.49 0.17
CA PRO A 201 -8.59 -13.40 0.19
C PRO A 201 -7.92 -13.45 -1.17
N MET A 202 -8.47 -14.21 -2.12
CA MET A 202 -7.90 -14.32 -3.47
C MET A 202 -8.19 -13.07 -4.29
N ALA A 203 -9.39 -12.50 -4.16
CA ALA A 203 -9.76 -11.22 -4.75
C ALA A 203 -8.95 -10.07 -4.16
N ALA A 204 -8.76 -10.04 -2.83
CA ALA A 204 -7.93 -9.07 -2.13
C ALA A 204 -6.48 -9.11 -2.62
N TYR A 205 -5.89 -10.30 -2.69
CA TYR A 205 -4.50 -10.47 -3.15
C TYR A 205 -4.32 -10.16 -4.64
N THR A 206 -5.27 -10.55 -5.48
CA THR A 206 -5.26 -10.19 -6.91
C THR A 206 -5.34 -8.67 -7.07
N SER A 207 -6.23 -8.01 -6.32
CA SER A 207 -6.37 -6.55 -6.32
C SER A 207 -5.12 -5.86 -5.78
N PHE A 208 -4.46 -6.44 -4.77
CA PHE A 208 -3.19 -5.96 -4.26
C PHE A 208 -2.11 -5.97 -5.36
N GLU A 209 -1.93 -7.09 -6.06
CA GLU A 209 -0.93 -7.20 -7.13
C GLU A 209 -1.21 -6.25 -8.31
N LEU A 210 -2.50 -6.06 -8.64
CA LEU A 210 -2.91 -5.18 -9.73
C LEU A 210 -2.78 -3.68 -9.41
N PHE A 211 -3.05 -3.27 -8.16
CA PHE A 211 -3.25 -1.85 -7.83
C PHE A 211 -2.29 -1.36 -6.74
N VAL A 212 -2.27 -2.03 -5.60
CA VAL A 212 -1.50 -1.60 -4.43
C VAL A 212 0.01 -1.78 -4.62
N ARG A 213 0.44 -2.89 -5.22
CA ARG A 213 1.86 -3.12 -5.52
C ARG A 213 2.41 -2.02 -6.44
N PRO A 214 1.76 -1.65 -7.56
CA PRO A 214 2.15 -0.49 -8.35
C PRO A 214 2.21 0.83 -7.56
N MET A 215 1.23 1.10 -6.70
CA MET A 215 1.23 2.28 -5.82
C MET A 215 2.48 2.32 -4.93
N ILE A 216 2.80 1.22 -4.24
CA ILE A 216 3.99 1.13 -3.37
C ILE A 216 5.26 1.35 -4.19
N ARG A 217 5.36 0.73 -5.37
CA ARG A 217 6.52 0.90 -6.27
C ARG A 217 6.66 2.34 -6.77
N GLN A 218 5.56 3.03 -7.06
CA GLN A 218 5.56 4.44 -7.44
C GLN A 218 5.99 5.33 -6.28
N MET A 219 5.52 5.07 -5.06
CA MET A 219 5.96 5.76 -3.84
C MET A 219 7.47 5.58 -3.60
N MET A 220 8.02 4.40 -3.89
CA MET A 220 9.46 4.14 -3.86
C MET A 220 10.22 4.78 -5.04
N GLY A 221 9.53 5.31 -6.05
CA GLY A 221 10.12 5.85 -7.28
C GLY A 221 10.78 4.81 -8.18
N ALA A 222 10.36 3.54 -8.13
CA ALA A 222 10.93 2.46 -8.93
C ALA A 222 10.65 2.65 -10.44
N LEU A 223 11.60 2.26 -11.30
CA LEU A 223 11.41 2.31 -12.76
C LEU A 223 10.31 1.35 -13.26
N GLU A 224 10.21 0.18 -12.64
CA GLU A 224 9.19 -0.82 -12.96
C GLU A 224 8.20 -0.95 -11.81
N ILE A 225 6.96 -0.56 -12.06
CA ILE A 225 5.88 -0.63 -11.07
C ILE A 225 5.08 -1.93 -11.16
N HIS A 226 5.06 -2.58 -12.34
CA HIS A 226 4.41 -3.87 -12.57
C HIS A 226 5.33 -5.05 -12.24
N ARG A 227 4.80 -6.28 -12.20
CA ARG A 227 5.67 -7.46 -12.15
C ARG A 227 6.34 -7.64 -13.53
N PRO A 228 7.62 -8.01 -13.57
CA PRO A 228 8.23 -8.49 -14.81
C PRO A 228 7.48 -9.74 -15.29
N SER A 229 7.14 -9.77 -16.57
CA SER A 229 6.52 -10.92 -17.26
C SER A 229 7.52 -12.05 -17.48
#